data_AF-X1GXD1-F1
#
_entry.id   AF-X1GXD1-F1
#
_cell.length_a   1.000
_cell.length_b   1.000
_cell.length_c   1.000
_cell.angle_alpha   90.00
_cell.angle_beta   90.00
_cell.angle_gamma   90.00
#
_symmetry.space_group_name_H-M   'P 1'
#
loop_
_entity.id
_entity.type
_entity.pdbx_description
1 polymer ?
#
loop_
_entity_poly.entity_id
_entity_poly.type
_entity_poly.pdbx_seq_one_letter_code
_entity_poly.pdbx_strand_id
1 'polypeptide(L)'
;MGIAHGTGIGIGLFLLLIAANGVGMVIKNPIEGLPVALGAFTSFPVMMSLLGLAVIFGLEKCRVPGGILLVIIAISIIGLIFATRPVPYQKFAAGYVHRTVFVKAHVL
;
A
#
# COMPACT_ATOMS: atom_id res chain seq x y z
N MET A 1 12.63 12.86 26.51
CA MET A 1 12.29 12.21 25.23
C MET A 1 10.93 12.75 24.82
N GLY A 2 10.88 13.65 23.83
CA GLY A 2 9.71 14.48 23.56
C GLY A 2 8.54 13.75 22.86
N ILE A 3 7.37 14.38 22.93
CA ILE A 3 6.09 13.98 22.30
C ILE A 3 6.25 13.65 20.79
N ALA A 4 7.26 14.24 20.14
CA ALA A 4 7.61 14.00 18.73
C ALA A 4 7.92 12.53 18.39
N HIS A 5 8.36 11.71 19.35
CA HIS A 5 8.68 10.31 19.08
C HIS A 5 7.42 9.46 18.82
N GLY A 6 6.33 9.76 19.53
CA GLY A 6 5.02 9.12 19.31
C GLY A 6 4.41 9.51 17.95
N THR A 7 4.60 10.76 17.53
CA THR A 7 4.11 11.27 16.24
C THR A 7 4.75 10.53 15.05
N GLY A 8 6.07 10.29 15.11
CA GLY A 8 6.76 9.55 14.04
C GLY A 8 6.25 8.12 13.88
N ILE A 9 6.04 7.42 15.01
CA ILE A 9 5.48 6.06 15.01
C ILE A 9 4.05 6.06 14.48
N GLY A 10 3.22 7.01 14.91
CA GLY A 10 1.83 7.14 14.46
C GLY A 10 1.71 7.35 12.95
N ILE A 11 2.50 8.26 12.38
CA ILE A 11 2.52 8.52 10.94
C ILE A 11 3.01 7.27 10.18
N GLY A 12 4.09 6.64 10.65
CA GLY A 12 4.65 5.44 10.00
C GLY A 12 3.66 4.28 9.98
N LEU A 13 3.03 3.97 11.13
CA LEU A 13 2.07 2.88 11.24
C LEU A 13 0.79 3.15 10.44
N PHE A 14 0.38 4.42 10.33
CA PHE A 14 -0.75 4.82 9.51
C PHE A 14 -0.49 4.62 8.00
N LEU A 15 0.69 5.04 7.52
CA LEU A 15 1.07 4.81 6.12
C LEU A 15 1.21 3.32 5.80
N LEU A 16 1.71 2.52 6.75
CA LEU A 16 1.81 1.07 6.60
C LEU A 16 0.44 0.41 6.45
N LEU A 17 -0.58 0.84 7.20
CA LEU A 17 -1.95 0.33 7.06
C LEU A 17 -2.58 0.68 5.70
N ILE A 18 -2.37 1.90 5.20
CA ILE A 18 -2.86 2.30 3.87
C ILE A 18 -2.19 1.46 2.78
N ALA A 19 -0.87 1.23 2.89
CA ALA A 19 -0.15 0.36 1.97
C ALA A 19 -0.64 -1.09 2.02
N ALA A 20 -0.84 -1.63 3.23
CA ALA A 20 -1.37 -2.98 3.44
C ALA A 20 -2.77 -3.16 2.82
N ASN A 21 -3.61 -2.12 2.86
CA ASN A 21 -4.87 -2.12 2.14
C ASN A 21 -4.70 -2.02 0.62
N GLY A 22 -3.78 -1.17 0.15
CA GLY A 22 -3.47 -1.00 -1.28
C GLY A 22 -2.97 -2.27 -1.97
N VAL A 23 -2.21 -3.12 -1.27
CA VAL A 23 -1.72 -4.40 -1.80
C VAL A 23 -2.66 -5.58 -1.54
N GLY A 24 -3.75 -5.37 -0.81
CA GLY A 24 -4.72 -6.42 -0.48
C GLY A 24 -4.31 -7.34 0.68
N MET A 25 -3.32 -6.95 1.49
CA MET A 25 -2.95 -7.64 2.72
C MET A 25 -4.01 -7.44 3.82
N VAL A 26 -4.59 -6.24 3.89
CA VAL A 26 -5.71 -5.90 4.78
C VAL A 26 -6.94 -5.58 3.93
N ILE A 27 -7.98 -6.41 4.02
CA ILE A 27 -9.23 -6.25 3.29
C ILE A 27 -10.37 -5.89 4.25
N LYS A 28 -11.45 -5.32 3.71
CA LYS A 28 -12.68 -5.13 4.46
C LYS A 28 -13.31 -6.49 4.71
N ASN A 29 -13.66 -6.75 5.96
CA ASN A 29 -14.31 -7.99 6.32
C ASN A 29 -15.83 -7.84 6.09
N PRO A 30 -16.47 -8.77 5.36
CA PRO A 30 -17.90 -8.73 5.09
C PRO A 30 -18.77 -9.21 6.26
N ILE A 31 -18.16 -9.76 7.33
CA ILE A 31 -18.87 -10.26 8.52
C ILE A 31 -19.09 -9.09 9.49
N GLU A 32 -20.34 -8.88 9.91
CA GLU A 32 -20.70 -7.87 10.90
C GLU A 32 -19.98 -8.15 12.23
N GLY A 33 -19.20 -7.17 12.71
CA GLY A 33 -18.50 -7.23 14.00
C GLY A 33 -16.96 -7.13 13.95
N LEU A 34 -16.32 -7.44 12.81
CA LEU A 34 -14.87 -7.18 12.62
C LEU A 34 -14.69 -6.26 11.40
N PRO A 35 -14.13 -5.04 11.54
CA PRO A 35 -13.98 -4.10 10.42
C PRO A 35 -12.95 -4.50 9.35
N VAL A 36 -11.98 -5.35 9.71
CA VAL A 36 -10.83 -5.71 8.87
C VAL A 36 -10.56 -7.21 8.92
N ALA A 37 -10.21 -7.78 7.77
CA ALA A 37 -9.76 -9.15 7.62
C ALA A 37 -8.41 -9.19 6.90
N LEU A 38 -7.65 -10.26 7.12
CA LEU A 38 -6.44 -10.53 6.35
C LEU A 38 -6.83 -11.08 4.98
N GLY A 39 -6.26 -10.48 3.93
CA GLY A 39 -6.48 -10.92 2.56
C GLY A 39 -5.68 -12.17 2.20
N ALA A 40 -5.63 -12.50 0.92
CA ALA A 40 -4.84 -13.62 0.43
C ALA A 40 -3.34 -13.30 0.47
N PHE A 41 -2.66 -13.77 1.52
CA PHE A 41 -1.21 -13.56 1.71
C PHE A 41 -0.34 -14.11 0.58
N THR A 42 -0.79 -15.15 -0.10
CA THR A 42 -0.08 -15.78 -1.23
C THR A 42 -0.34 -15.08 -2.58
N SER A 43 -1.10 -13.99 -2.59
CA SER A 43 -1.35 -13.23 -3.80
C SER A 43 -0.07 -12.54 -4.30
N PHE A 44 0.06 -12.46 -5.63
CA PHE A 44 1.22 -11.87 -6.30
C PHE A 44 1.59 -10.45 -5.78
N PRO A 45 0.65 -9.50 -5.59
CA PRO A 45 0.96 -8.17 -5.07
C PRO A 45 1.44 -8.18 -3.61
N VAL A 46 0.88 -9.06 -2.76
CA VAL A 46 1.26 -9.16 -1.35
C VAL A 46 2.67 -9.73 -1.20
N MET A 47 2.97 -10.80 -1.94
CA MET A 47 4.32 -11.40 -1.96
C MET A 47 5.37 -10.42 -2.47
N MET A 48 5.07 -9.65 -3.53
CA MET A 48 5.97 -8.61 -4.04
C MET A 48 6.17 -7.47 -3.05
N SER A 49 5.13 -7.05 -2.32
CA SER A 49 5.25 -6.03 -1.27
C SER A 49 6.14 -6.50 -0.11
N LEU A 50 5.98 -7.75 0.34
CA LEU A 50 6.80 -8.33 1.41
C LEU A 50 8.25 -8.49 0.97
N LEU A 51 8.47 -8.97 -0.26
CA LEU A 51 9.81 -9.10 -0.84
C LEU A 51 10.48 -7.73 -1.00
N GLY A 52 9.76 -6.73 -1.51
CA GLY A 52 10.28 -5.37 -1.65
C GLY A 52 10.66 -4.76 -0.30
N LEU A 53 9.82 -4.93 0.72
CA LEU A 53 10.11 -4.49 2.08
C LEU A 53 11.34 -5.21 2.67
N ALA A 54 11.45 -6.53 2.48
CA ALA A 54 12.60 -7.31 2.93
C ALA A 54 13.90 -6.86 2.26
N VAL A 55 13.86 -6.56 0.96
CA VAL A 55 15.02 -6.06 0.20
C VAL A 55 15.41 -4.65 0.63
N ILE A 56 14.45 -3.76 0.93
CA ILE A 56 14.72 -2.43 1.51
C ILE A 56 15.48 -2.58 2.82
N PHE A 57 14.97 -3.38 3.77
CA PHE A 57 15.64 -3.60 5.05
C PHE A 57 17.03 -4.24 4.90
N GLY A 58 17.19 -5.17 3.95
CA GLY A 58 18.48 -5.79 3.66
C GLY A 58 19.52 -4.80 3.14
N LEU A 59 19.15 -3.97 2.15
CA LEU A 59 20.03 -2.95 1.58
C LEU A 59 20.35 -1.82 2.56
N GLU A 60 19.37 -1.44 3.38
CA GLU A 60 19.57 -0.44 4.44
C GLU A 60 20.51 -0.98 5.52
N LYS A 61 20.42 -2.27 5.86
CA LYS A 61 21.38 -2.93 6.76
C LYS A 61 22.80 -2.97 6.18
N CYS A 62 22.94 -3.16 4.87
CA CYS A 62 24.21 -3.09 4.16
C CYS A 62 24.76 -1.65 4.00
N ARG A 63 24.07 -0.63 4.51
CA ARG A 63 24.46 0.79 4.43
C ARG A 63 24.79 1.26 3.00
N VAL A 64 24.05 0.76 2.02
CA VAL A 64 24.20 1.21 0.63
C VAL A 64 23.59 2.62 0.52
N PRO A 65 24.36 3.64 0.10
CA PRO A 65 23.81 4.98 -0.09
C PRO A 65 22.73 4.93 -1.17
N GLY A 66 21.50 5.34 -0.82
CA GLY A 66 20.35 5.27 -1.72
C GLY A 66 19.74 3.88 -1.90
N GLY A 67 19.95 2.93 -0.97
CA GLY A 67 19.38 1.58 -1.05
C GLY A 67 17.87 1.57 -1.34
N ILE A 68 17.09 2.38 -0.62
CA ILE A 68 15.64 2.51 -0.83
C ILE A 68 15.31 2.92 -2.28
N LEU A 69 16.06 3.89 -2.84
CA LEU A 69 15.87 4.36 -4.21
C LEU A 69 16.15 3.25 -5.24
N LEU A 70 17.23 2.49 -5.05
CA LEU A 70 17.57 1.37 -5.93
C LEU A 70 16.47 0.30 -5.94
N VAL A 71 15.87 0.02 -4.79
CA VAL A 71 14.75 -0.93 -4.71
C VAL A 71 13.52 -0.42 -5.42
N ILE A 72 13.17 0.86 -5.26
CA ILE A 72 12.03 1.47 -5.96
C ILE A 72 12.21 1.34 -7.48
N ILE A 73 13.40 1.62 -8.00
CA ILE A 73 13.71 1.48 -9.43
C ILE A 73 13.61 0.03 -9.87
N ALA A 74 14.21 -0.90 -9.13
CA ALA A 74 14.19 -2.32 -9.45
C ALA A 74 12.75 -2.89 -9.47
N ILE A 75 11.95 -2.59 -8.45
CA ILE A 75 10.55 -3.05 -8.37
C ILE A 75 9.70 -2.37 -9.44
N SER A 76 9.99 -1.13 -9.83
CA SER A 76 9.30 -0.47 -10.94
C SER A 76 9.57 -1.15 -12.28
N ILE A 77 10.80 -1.57 -12.55
CA ILE A 77 11.16 -2.32 -13.77
C ILE A 77 10.48 -3.69 -13.77
N ILE A 78 10.55 -4.41 -12.65
CA ILE A 78 9.83 -5.69 -12.46
C ILE A 78 8.34 -5.48 -12.71
N GLY A 79 7.74 -4.49 -12.07
CA GLY A 79 6.35 -4.08 -12.24
C GLY A 79 6.01 -3.87 -13.71
N LEU A 80 6.84 -3.15 -14.47
CA LEU A 80 6.63 -2.90 -15.90
C LEU A 80 6.67 -4.18 -16.75
N ILE A 81 7.59 -5.11 -16.47
CA ILE A 81 7.68 -6.39 -17.20
C ILE A 81 6.44 -7.25 -16.94
N PHE A 82 6.04 -7.35 -15.67
CA PHE A 82 4.86 -8.14 -15.26
C PHE A 82 3.52 -7.44 -15.55
N ALA A 83 3.50 -6.11 -15.74
CA ALA A 83 2.32 -5.30 -16.07
C ALA A 83 1.93 -5.35 -17.56
N THR A 84 2.48 -6.28 -18.34
CA THR A 84 2.05 -6.57 -19.72
C THR A 84 0.62 -7.13 -19.83
N ARG A 85 -0.11 -7.25 -18.71
CA ARG A 85 -1.57 -7.49 -18.70
C ARG A 85 -2.30 -6.17 -18.43
N PRO A 86 -3.27 -5.77 -19.28
CA PRO A 86 -3.97 -4.50 -19.14
C PRO A 86 -4.67 -4.43 -17.78
N VAL A 87 -4.24 -3.49 -16.94
CA VAL A 87 -5.00 -3.08 -15.76
C VAL A 87 -6.25 -2.33 -16.24
N PRO A 88 -7.47 -2.82 -15.96
CA PRO A 88 -8.66 -2.06 -16.29
C PRO A 88 -8.64 -0.77 -15.45
N TYR A 89 -8.45 0.37 -16.12
CA TYR A 89 -8.49 1.74 -15.57
C TYR A 89 -9.81 2.09 -14.86
N GLN A 90 -10.79 1.17 -14.86
CA GLN A 90 -12.14 1.35 -14.33
C GLN A 90 -12.18 1.65 -12.82
N LYS A 91 -11.17 1.23 -12.03
CA LYS A 91 -11.15 1.49 -10.58
C LYS A 91 -10.79 2.94 -10.20
N PHE A 92 -10.07 3.68 -11.05
CA PHE A 92 -9.76 5.09 -10.79
C PHE A 92 -10.97 5.98 -11.12
N ALA A 93 -11.61 5.77 -12.26
CA ALA A 93 -12.78 6.55 -12.68
C ALA A 93 -14.01 6.36 -11.75
N ALA A 94 -14.29 5.13 -11.31
CA ALA A 94 -15.42 4.84 -10.43
C ALA A 94 -15.26 5.46 -9.02
N GLY A 95 -14.02 5.54 -8.51
CA GLY A 95 -13.72 6.17 -7.22
C GLY A 95 -13.92 7.69 -7.21
N TYR A 96 -13.65 8.36 -8.34
CA TYR A 96 -13.90 9.80 -8.51
C TYR A 96 -15.38 10.14 -8.54
N VAL A 97 -16.19 9.36 -9.26
CA VAL A 97 -17.65 9.58 -9.36
C VAL A 97 -18.34 9.36 -8.02
N HIS A 98 -17.99 8.31 -7.28
CA HIS A 98 -18.61 8.05 -5.97
C HIS A 98 -18.25 9.13 -4.93
N ARG A 99 -17.02 9.68 -4.97
CA ARG A 99 -16.60 10.74 -4.05
C ARG A 99 -17.22 12.10 -4.41
N THR A 100 -17.41 12.42 -5.69
CA THR A 100 -18.09 13.66 -6.08
C THR A 100 -19.58 13.65 -5.71
N VAL A 101 -20.28 12.53 -5.89
CA VAL A 101 -21.69 12.41 -5.51
C VAL A 101 -21.86 12.47 -3.98
N PHE A 102 -20.98 11.81 -3.21
CA PHE A 102 -21.08 11.80 -1.74
C PHE A 102 -20.73 13.16 -1.11
N VAL A 103 -19.75 13.89 -1.66
CA VAL A 103 -19.44 15.26 -1.20
C VAL A 103 -20.53 16.25 -1.60
N LYS A 104 -21.18 16.06 -2.76
CA LYS A 104 -22.31 16.92 -3.19
C LYS A 104 -23.58 16.68 -2.37
N ALA A 105 -23.85 15.44 -1.94
CA ALA A 105 -25.05 15.06 -1.21
C ALA A 105 -25.02 15.41 0.29
N HIS A 106 -23.85 15.63 0.90
CA HIS A 106 -23.75 15.99 2.31
C HIS A 106 -23.70 17.52 2.56
N VAL A 107 -23.56 18.32 1.49
CA VAL A 107 -23.46 19.80 1.53
C VAL A 107 -24.77 20.49 1.08
N LEU A 108 -25.82 19.70 0.78
CA LEU A 108 -27.19 20.15 0.49
C LEU A 108 -28.13 19.58 1.55
#